data_AF-A0A0S9SAA9-F1
#
_entry.id   AF-A0A0S9SAA9-F1
#
_cell.length_a   1.000
_cell.length_b   1.000
_cell.length_c   1.000
_cell.angle_alpha   90.00
_cell.angle_beta   90.00
_cell.angle_gamma   90.00
#
_symmetry.space_group_name_H-M   'P 1'
#
loop_
_entity.id
_entity.type
_entity.pdbx_description
1 polymer ?
#
loop_
_entity_poly.entity_id
_entity_poly.type
_entity_poly.pdbx_seq_one_letter_code
_entity_poly.pdbx_strand_id
1 'polypeptide(L)'
;MRLTRVLLLLPVLALMPQPTSAQSFFEELFGIGRAAKPPVPPRGVPTAPGAPPPGAPGEAPPPAADIPRAPPAPRQPVVLKAPSEESVMGQDLQLNGLNGSLKLEKAGGGTTARIILPGNKISQPVETCKVPLNGGAPIAVSSEGRPEGVSRFEITGGECPLRFEVLDGAVLVRSLSGPNCTFAADDCATTPNGLWGPAAATLLPRAGEFEAARGGADRAVRENYKLMSQRLRGSDLRPVVTEQAAFSSDREQMCRTYAREGTHGFCNLRFTEARALALATRLGVTIGTAAPSASAAPPRPRRKPPVEGMNPDSGGAPFVEP
;
A
#
# COMPACT_ATOMS: atom_id res chain seq x y z
N MET A 1 -71.05 -26.13 -4.60
CA MET A 1 -71.44 -26.79 -5.86
C MET A 1 -70.29 -26.68 -6.85
N ARG A 2 -69.88 -27.84 -7.41
CA ARG A 2 -69.25 -28.11 -8.73
C ARG A 2 -68.31 -27.05 -9.32
N LEU A 3 -66.98 -27.23 -9.30
CA LEU A 3 -66.14 -28.02 -10.24
C LEU A 3 -66.16 -27.48 -11.68
N THR A 4 -65.09 -26.78 -12.09
CA THR A 4 -64.50 -26.96 -13.43
C THR A 4 -63.03 -26.54 -13.47
N ARG A 5 -62.16 -27.54 -13.59
CA ARG A 5 -60.80 -27.44 -14.12
C ARG A 5 -60.88 -27.04 -15.60
N VAL A 6 -60.11 -26.05 -16.03
CA VAL A 6 -59.64 -26.00 -17.42
C VAL A 6 -58.13 -25.78 -17.40
N LEU A 7 -57.48 -26.80 -17.93
CA LEU A 7 -56.06 -27.01 -18.10
C LEU A 7 -55.63 -26.25 -19.36
N LEU A 8 -54.73 -25.28 -19.24
CA LEU A 8 -54.04 -24.66 -20.39
C LEU A 8 -52.59 -25.17 -20.40
N LEU A 9 -52.37 -26.15 -21.27
CA LEU A 9 -51.08 -26.63 -21.77
C LEU A 9 -50.66 -25.77 -22.96
N LEU A 10 -49.42 -25.24 -22.97
CA LEU A 10 -48.60 -24.88 -24.15
C LEU A 10 -47.28 -24.19 -23.71
N PRO A 11 -46.18 -24.24 -24.49
CA PRO A 11 -45.14 -25.26 -24.38
C PRO A 11 -43.77 -24.72 -23.90
N VAL A 12 -42.98 -25.63 -23.31
CA VAL A 12 -41.56 -25.44 -22.99
C VAL A 12 -40.77 -25.39 -24.30
N LEU A 13 -40.30 -24.20 -24.67
CA LEU A 13 -39.27 -24.02 -25.71
C LEU A 13 -37.92 -24.40 -25.11
N ALA A 14 -37.43 -25.57 -25.50
CA ALA A 14 -36.06 -26.01 -25.26
C ALA A 14 -35.09 -25.13 -26.07
N LEU A 15 -34.42 -24.17 -25.41
CA LEU A 15 -33.20 -23.59 -25.94
C LEU A 15 -32.06 -24.60 -25.74
N MET A 16 -31.70 -25.28 -26.82
CA MET A 16 -30.42 -25.98 -26.95
C MET A 16 -29.30 -24.92 -27.00
N PRO A 17 -28.27 -24.98 -26.13
CA PRO A 17 -27.09 -24.15 -26.29
C PRO A 17 -26.29 -24.66 -27.49
N GLN A 18 -26.20 -23.85 -28.55
CA GLN A 18 -25.24 -24.10 -29.61
C GLN A 18 -23.83 -23.82 -29.07
N PRO A 19 -22.83 -24.67 -29.38
CA PRO A 19 -21.44 -24.37 -29.06
C PRO A 19 -20.98 -23.20 -29.95
N THR A 20 -21.00 -22.00 -29.37
CA THR A 20 -20.44 -20.79 -29.96
C THR A 20 -18.95 -20.97 -30.19
N SER A 21 -18.57 -20.86 -31.46
CA SER A 21 -17.22 -20.90 -32.03
C SER A 21 -16.39 -19.67 -31.63
N ALA A 22 -16.13 -19.50 -30.34
CA ALA A 22 -15.34 -18.38 -29.80
C ALA A 22 -13.99 -18.83 -29.20
N GLN A 23 -13.60 -20.10 -29.37
CA GLN A 23 -12.31 -20.60 -28.88
C GLN A 23 -11.13 -20.24 -29.81
N SER A 24 -11.39 -19.85 -31.06
CA SER A 24 -10.32 -19.57 -32.03
C SER A 24 -9.76 -18.14 -31.98
N PHE A 25 -10.48 -17.19 -31.37
CA PHE A 25 -10.08 -15.78 -31.38
C PHE A 25 -9.17 -15.40 -30.20
N PHE A 26 -9.26 -16.13 -29.07
CA PHE A 26 -8.39 -15.89 -27.91
C PHE A 26 -6.99 -16.51 -28.07
N GLU A 27 -6.80 -17.51 -28.93
CA GLU A 27 -5.47 -18.07 -29.22
C GLU A 27 -4.64 -17.19 -30.15
N GLU A 28 -5.29 -16.37 -30.99
CA GLU A 28 -4.61 -15.48 -31.94
C GLU A 28 -4.18 -14.14 -31.28
N LEU A 29 -4.88 -13.70 -30.23
CA LEU A 29 -4.56 -12.44 -29.54
C LEU A 29 -3.40 -12.54 -28.52
N PHE A 30 -3.06 -13.75 -28.05
CA PHE A 30 -2.01 -13.96 -27.04
C PHE A 30 -0.78 -14.71 -27.56
N GLY A 31 -0.71 -15.07 -28.85
CA GLY A 31 0.53 -15.59 -29.46
C GLY A 31 1.07 -16.87 -28.81
N ILE A 32 0.22 -17.69 -28.18
CA ILE A 32 0.61 -18.97 -27.56
C ILE A 32 0.22 -20.10 -28.51
N GLY A 33 0.64 -20.01 -29.77
CA GLY A 33 0.30 -20.98 -30.81
C GLY A 33 1.49 -21.23 -31.72
N ARG A 34 2.22 -22.32 -31.44
CA ARG A 34 3.44 -22.84 -32.09
C ARG A 34 4.76 -22.24 -31.61
N ALA A 35 5.57 -23.11 -31.00
CA ALA A 35 7.00 -22.95 -30.80
C ALA A 35 7.68 -22.51 -32.11
N ALA A 36 8.05 -21.24 -32.19
CA ALA A 36 8.94 -20.73 -33.22
C ALA A 36 10.32 -21.37 -33.01
N LYS A 37 10.71 -22.23 -33.95
CA LYS A 37 12.06 -22.77 -34.06
C LYS A 37 13.05 -21.59 -34.13
N PRO A 38 14.14 -21.57 -33.34
CA PRO A 38 15.10 -20.47 -33.39
C PRO A 38 15.68 -20.36 -34.81
N PRO A 39 15.86 -19.13 -35.35
CA PRO A 39 16.38 -18.94 -36.69
C PRO A 39 17.83 -19.44 -36.77
N VAL A 40 18.09 -20.26 -37.79
CA VAL A 40 19.45 -20.69 -38.15
C VAL A 40 20.19 -19.46 -38.69
N PRO A 41 21.37 -19.09 -38.15
CA PRO A 41 22.12 -17.97 -38.68
C PRO A 41 22.59 -18.27 -40.12
N PRO A 42 22.57 -17.28 -41.02
CA PRO A 42 22.99 -17.45 -42.40
C PRO A 42 24.47 -17.87 -42.48
N ARG A 43 24.73 -18.89 -43.31
CA ARG A 43 26.07 -19.28 -43.75
C ARG A 43 26.73 -18.10 -44.45
N GLY A 44 27.91 -17.69 -43.98
CA GLY A 44 28.79 -16.78 -44.70
C GLY A 44 29.31 -15.62 -43.86
N VAL A 45 30.18 -15.92 -42.90
CA VAL A 45 31.12 -14.93 -42.37
C VAL A 45 32.53 -15.53 -42.44
N PRO A 46 33.53 -14.83 -43.00
CA PRO A 46 34.89 -15.33 -43.13
C PRO A 46 35.51 -15.66 -41.75
N THR A 47 36.11 -16.83 -41.66
CA THR A 47 36.87 -17.31 -40.50
C THR A 47 38.07 -16.40 -40.26
N ALA A 48 38.15 -15.78 -39.09
CA ALA A 48 39.38 -15.12 -38.63
C ALA A 48 40.48 -16.17 -38.33
N PRO A 49 41.76 -15.86 -38.55
CA PRO A 49 42.87 -16.80 -38.32
C PRO A 49 42.96 -17.24 -36.85
N GLY A 50 43.22 -18.53 -36.64
CA GLY A 50 43.27 -19.18 -35.34
C GLY A 50 44.31 -18.57 -34.39
N ALA A 51 43.90 -18.42 -33.14
CA ALA A 51 44.79 -18.13 -32.02
C ALA A 51 45.64 -19.37 -31.65
N PRO A 52 46.89 -19.18 -31.19
CA PRO A 52 47.83 -20.28 -30.93
C PRO A 52 47.40 -21.18 -29.75
N PRO A 53 47.93 -22.41 -29.66
CA PRO A 53 47.48 -23.41 -28.69
C PRO A 53 47.80 -23.00 -27.23
N PRO A 54 46.99 -23.44 -26.25
CA PRO A 54 47.24 -23.18 -24.84
C PRO A 54 48.54 -23.85 -24.37
N GLY A 55 49.38 -23.09 -23.66
CA GLY A 55 50.54 -23.59 -22.95
C GLY A 55 50.18 -24.58 -21.85
N ALA A 56 51.18 -25.38 -21.47
CA ALA A 56 51.14 -26.51 -20.54
C ALA A 56 50.50 -26.22 -19.16
N PRO A 57 50.10 -27.27 -18.41
CA PRO A 57 49.38 -27.14 -17.14
C PRO A 57 50.28 -26.51 -16.07
N GLY A 58 49.97 -25.27 -15.71
CA GLY A 58 50.47 -24.65 -14.49
C GLY A 58 49.70 -25.19 -13.29
N GLU A 59 50.44 -25.58 -12.26
CA GLU A 59 49.98 -26.15 -11.00
C GLU A 59 48.76 -25.41 -10.41
N ALA A 60 47.66 -26.14 -10.22
CA ALA A 60 46.49 -25.62 -9.53
C ALA A 60 46.85 -25.34 -8.05
N PRO A 61 46.52 -24.17 -7.49
CA PRO A 61 46.64 -23.95 -6.06
C PRO A 61 45.73 -24.95 -5.32
N PRO A 62 46.12 -25.42 -4.12
CA PRO A 62 45.37 -26.43 -3.40
C PRO A 62 43.95 -25.93 -3.10
N PRO A 63 42.94 -26.82 -3.13
CA PRO A 63 41.57 -26.44 -2.84
C PRO A 63 41.53 -25.84 -1.43
N ALA A 64 41.07 -24.60 -1.32
CA ALA A 64 40.77 -23.99 -0.04
C ALA A 64 39.81 -24.93 0.70
N ALA A 65 40.20 -25.33 1.92
CA ALA A 65 39.38 -26.18 2.77
C ALA A 65 37.96 -25.60 2.84
N ASP A 66 36.97 -26.45 2.58
CA ASP A 66 35.55 -26.16 2.74
C ASP A 66 35.29 -25.83 4.21
N ILE A 67 35.40 -24.56 4.56
CA ILE A 67 34.93 -24.06 5.85
C ILE A 67 33.40 -24.19 5.79
N PRO A 68 32.76 -24.95 6.70
CA PRO A 68 31.30 -25.08 6.72
C PRO A 68 30.69 -23.69 6.77
N ARG A 69 30.00 -23.31 5.69
CA ARG A 69 29.32 -22.01 5.62
C ARG A 69 28.24 -22.02 6.70
N ALA A 70 28.38 -21.14 7.68
CA ALA A 70 27.38 -20.98 8.72
C ALA A 70 25.99 -20.85 8.09
N PRO A 71 24.97 -21.54 8.63
CA PRO A 71 23.63 -21.51 8.06
C PRO A 71 23.14 -20.06 7.93
N PRO A 72 22.49 -19.69 6.82
CA PRO A 72 22.06 -18.32 6.58
C PRO A 72 21.15 -17.86 7.73
N ALA A 73 21.46 -16.70 8.31
CA ALA A 73 20.68 -16.11 9.38
C ALA A 73 19.20 -15.97 8.95
N PRO A 74 18.24 -16.21 9.87
CA PRO A 74 16.83 -16.13 9.56
C PRO A 74 16.47 -14.72 9.08
N ARG A 75 15.78 -14.64 7.94
CA ARG A 75 15.34 -13.37 7.37
C ARG A 75 14.41 -12.66 8.33
N GLN A 76 14.73 -11.42 8.65
CA GLN A 76 13.91 -10.57 9.50
C GLN A 76 12.87 -9.82 8.66
N PRO A 77 11.68 -9.54 9.23
CA PRO A 77 10.68 -8.69 8.59
C PRO A 77 11.22 -7.28 8.33
N VAL A 78 10.76 -6.65 7.25
CA VAL A 78 10.98 -5.23 6.97
C VAL A 78 9.92 -4.43 7.72
N VAL A 79 10.35 -3.55 8.62
CA VAL A 79 9.45 -2.75 9.47
C VAL A 79 9.52 -1.30 9.05
N LEU A 80 8.38 -0.74 8.66
CA LEU A 80 8.23 0.70 8.47
C LEU A 80 7.95 1.38 9.81
N LYS A 81 8.20 2.69 9.88
CA LYS A 81 7.80 3.48 11.05
C LYS A 81 6.28 3.48 11.15
N ALA A 82 5.76 3.08 12.31
CA ALA A 82 4.34 3.19 12.57
C ALA A 82 3.91 4.67 12.66
N PRO A 83 2.77 5.04 12.08
CA PRO A 83 2.19 6.37 12.21
C PRO A 83 1.96 6.76 13.68
N SER A 84 2.21 8.03 13.99
CA SER A 84 1.85 8.61 15.30
C SER A 84 0.41 9.06 15.27
N GLU A 85 -0.33 8.85 16.36
CA GLU A 85 -1.69 9.40 16.50
C GLU A 85 -1.67 10.93 16.46
N GLU A 86 -0.61 11.53 16.99
CA GLU A 86 -0.37 12.98 16.98
C GLU A 86 -0.35 13.58 15.57
N SER A 87 -0.07 12.78 14.52
CA SER A 87 -0.05 13.27 13.14
C SER A 87 -1.44 13.67 12.62
N VAL A 88 -2.51 13.15 13.24
CA VAL A 88 -3.91 13.41 12.85
C VAL A 88 -4.68 14.19 13.91
N MET A 89 -4.17 14.26 15.14
CA MET A 89 -4.82 15.01 16.22
C MET A 89 -4.85 16.51 15.91
N GLY A 90 -6.03 17.11 16.05
CA GLY A 90 -6.27 18.53 15.79
C GLY A 90 -6.31 18.92 14.31
N GLN A 91 -6.02 18.00 13.39
CA GLN A 91 -6.07 18.25 11.95
C GLN A 91 -7.52 18.19 11.44
N ASP A 92 -7.83 19.04 10.46
CA ASP A 92 -9.07 18.93 9.71
C ASP A 92 -8.86 18.01 8.51
N LEU A 93 -9.43 16.81 8.59
CA LEU A 93 -9.29 15.77 7.58
C LEU A 93 -10.52 15.75 6.68
N GLN A 94 -10.29 15.72 5.37
CA GLN A 94 -11.33 15.68 4.34
C GLN A 94 -11.41 14.29 3.73
N LEU A 95 -12.62 13.78 3.56
CA LEU A 95 -12.86 12.55 2.82
C LEU A 95 -12.32 12.72 1.40
N ASN A 96 -11.37 11.87 1.05
CA ASN A 96 -10.73 11.83 -0.25
C ASN A 96 -10.13 13.19 -0.67
N GLY A 97 -9.73 14.01 0.30
CA GLY A 97 -9.08 15.30 0.09
C GLY A 97 -9.96 16.40 -0.50
N LEU A 98 -11.30 16.27 -0.42
CA LEU A 98 -12.26 17.26 -0.95
C LEU A 98 -13.39 17.64 0.01
N ASN A 99 -14.09 16.64 0.53
CA ASN A 99 -15.42 16.84 1.10
C ASN A 99 -15.51 16.31 2.53
N GLY A 100 -16.53 16.76 3.26
CA GLY A 100 -16.69 16.40 4.67
C GLY A 100 -15.63 17.01 5.57
N SER A 101 -15.76 16.74 6.86
CA SER A 101 -14.70 17.03 7.83
C SER A 101 -14.66 15.94 8.89
N LEU A 102 -13.46 15.59 9.32
CA LEU A 102 -13.18 14.70 10.43
C LEU A 102 -12.05 15.31 11.23
N LYS A 103 -12.30 15.57 12.51
CA LYS A 103 -11.30 16.10 13.44
C LYS A 103 -11.23 15.24 14.68
N LEU A 104 -10.06 14.69 14.97
CA LEU A 104 -9.77 13.97 16.20
C LEU A 104 -9.17 14.93 17.24
N GLU A 105 -9.69 14.92 18.46
CA GLU A 105 -9.24 15.80 19.54
C GLU A 105 -9.03 14.99 20.82
N LYS A 106 -7.95 15.28 21.56
CA LYS A 106 -7.77 14.74 22.92
C LYS A 106 -8.65 15.55 23.88
N ALA A 107 -9.51 14.86 24.64
CA ALA A 107 -10.41 15.48 25.62
C ALA A 107 -10.51 14.62 26.88
N GLY A 108 -10.24 15.21 28.06
CA GLY A 108 -10.47 14.56 29.36
C GLY A 108 -9.77 13.21 29.55
N GLY A 109 -8.58 13.02 28.97
CA GLY A 109 -7.83 11.75 29.01
C GLY A 109 -8.22 10.72 27.94
N GLY A 110 -9.24 10.99 27.13
CA GLY A 110 -9.64 10.18 25.98
C GLY A 110 -9.50 10.91 24.65
N THR A 111 -9.96 10.26 23.58
CA THR A 111 -10.04 10.84 22.23
C THR A 111 -11.51 11.04 21.86
N THR A 112 -11.80 12.15 21.21
CA THR A 112 -13.11 12.47 20.65
C THR A 112 -12.98 12.78 19.17
N ALA A 113 -14.07 12.59 18.42
CA ALA A 113 -14.17 12.93 17.01
C ALA A 113 -15.32 13.90 16.77
N ARG A 114 -15.11 14.88 15.89
CA ARG A 114 -16.19 15.63 15.24
C ARG A 114 -16.19 15.28 13.77
N ILE A 115 -17.34 14.86 13.24
CA ILE A 115 -17.44 14.31 11.89
C ILE A 115 -18.64 14.92 11.18
N ILE A 116 -18.42 15.43 9.97
CA ILE A 116 -19.46 15.83 9.02
C ILE A 116 -19.33 14.92 7.80
N LEU A 117 -20.31 14.04 7.63
CA LEU A 117 -20.35 13.10 6.51
C LEU A 117 -20.96 13.77 5.28
N PRO A 118 -20.25 13.81 4.13
CA PRO A 118 -20.84 14.21 2.87
C PRO A 118 -21.67 13.06 2.28
N GLY A 119 -22.76 13.39 1.61
CA GLY A 119 -23.61 12.43 0.94
C GLY A 119 -24.49 13.08 -0.12
N ASN A 120 -25.46 12.31 -0.60
CA ASN A 120 -26.50 12.77 -1.52
C ASN A 120 -27.88 12.55 -0.93
N LYS A 121 -28.84 13.39 -1.31
CA LYS A 121 -30.20 13.27 -0.77
C LYS A 121 -30.84 11.95 -1.21
N ILE A 122 -31.61 11.33 -0.33
CA ILE A 122 -32.33 10.08 -0.64
C ILE A 122 -33.47 10.37 -1.63
N SER A 123 -34.21 11.45 -1.38
CA SER A 123 -35.29 11.90 -2.27
C SER A 123 -34.80 12.40 -3.63
N GLN A 124 -33.59 12.97 -3.68
CA GLN A 124 -33.00 13.57 -4.88
C GLN A 124 -31.49 13.25 -4.99
N PRO A 125 -31.11 12.07 -5.52
CA PRO A 125 -29.73 11.57 -5.49
C PRO A 125 -28.66 12.42 -6.20
N VAL A 126 -29.07 13.43 -6.96
CA VAL A 126 -28.18 14.40 -7.62
C VAL A 126 -27.84 15.59 -6.73
N GLU A 127 -28.64 15.85 -5.70
CA GLU A 127 -28.40 16.92 -4.74
C GLU A 127 -27.52 16.42 -3.58
N THR A 128 -26.51 17.19 -3.22
CA THR A 128 -25.64 16.86 -2.08
C THR A 128 -26.30 17.18 -0.74
N CYS A 129 -26.00 16.41 0.28
CA CYS A 129 -26.37 16.64 1.68
C CYS A 129 -25.15 16.46 2.59
N LYS A 130 -25.24 16.95 3.82
CA LYS A 130 -24.19 16.81 4.85
C LYS A 130 -24.84 16.44 6.17
N VAL A 131 -24.29 15.43 6.83
CA VAL A 131 -24.78 14.97 8.14
C VAL A 131 -23.71 15.18 9.19
N PRO A 132 -23.88 16.13 10.12
CA PRO A 132 -23.01 16.22 11.29
C PRO A 132 -23.38 15.09 12.26
N LEU A 133 -22.46 14.15 12.47
CA LEU A 133 -22.70 13.05 13.41
C LEU A 133 -22.91 13.60 14.81
N ASN A 134 -23.84 13.00 15.56
CA ASN A 134 -24.22 13.43 16.90
C ASN A 134 -24.59 14.93 16.98
N GLY A 135 -25.24 15.46 15.94
CA GLY A 135 -25.61 16.88 15.85
C GLY A 135 -24.40 17.83 15.83
N GLY A 136 -23.21 17.33 15.48
CA GLY A 136 -21.96 18.09 15.45
C GLY A 136 -21.23 18.18 16.79
N ALA A 137 -21.79 17.61 17.85
CA ALA A 137 -21.12 17.51 19.14
C ALA A 137 -19.99 16.45 19.09
N PRO A 138 -18.91 16.62 19.87
CA PRO A 138 -17.84 15.62 19.97
C PRO A 138 -18.38 14.25 20.37
N ILE A 139 -17.93 13.21 19.67
CA ILE A 139 -18.26 11.82 19.92
C ILE A 139 -17.03 11.16 20.54
N ALA A 140 -17.17 10.50 21.69
CA ALA A 140 -16.07 9.72 22.25
C ALA A 140 -15.72 8.56 21.30
N VAL A 141 -14.42 8.37 21.02
CA VAL A 141 -13.94 7.23 20.26
C VAL A 141 -13.21 6.26 21.18
N SER A 142 -13.48 4.98 21.01
CA SER A 142 -12.79 3.91 21.75
C SER A 142 -11.51 3.53 21.03
N SER A 143 -10.42 3.24 21.76
CA SER A 143 -9.17 2.75 21.18
C SER A 143 -9.15 1.23 21.18
N GLU A 144 -8.84 0.63 20.03
CA GLU A 144 -8.65 -0.82 19.87
C GLU A 144 -7.17 -1.24 19.88
N GLY A 145 -6.25 -0.30 20.19
CA GLY A 145 -4.82 -0.55 20.12
C GLY A 145 -4.30 -0.61 18.68
N ARG A 146 -3.39 -1.55 18.38
CA ARG A 146 -2.67 -1.65 17.09
C ARG A 146 -2.72 -3.06 16.46
N PRO A 147 -3.91 -3.58 16.13
CA PRO A 147 -4.05 -4.97 15.65
C PRO A 147 -3.33 -5.24 14.32
N GLU A 148 -3.22 -4.24 13.44
CA GLU A 148 -2.52 -4.34 12.15
C GLU A 148 -1.25 -3.48 12.11
N GLY A 149 -0.69 -3.15 13.29
CA GLY A 149 0.50 -2.31 13.41
C GLY A 149 0.25 -0.80 13.31
N VAL A 150 -1.00 -0.39 13.09
CA VAL A 150 -1.48 1.00 13.09
C VAL A 150 -2.52 1.20 14.19
N SER A 151 -2.54 2.39 14.80
CA SER A 151 -3.54 2.71 15.84
C SER A 151 -4.95 2.65 15.24
N ARG A 152 -5.85 2.01 15.97
CA ARG A 152 -7.25 1.84 15.56
C ARG A 152 -8.19 2.44 16.59
N PHE A 153 -9.19 3.17 16.10
CA PHE A 153 -10.28 3.68 16.91
C PHE A 153 -11.62 3.19 16.37
N GLU A 154 -12.63 3.19 17.22
CA GLU A 154 -14.00 2.84 16.86
C GLU A 154 -15.02 3.77 17.52
N ILE A 155 -16.00 4.21 16.75
CA ILE A 155 -17.25 4.79 17.23
C ILE A 155 -18.29 3.68 17.14
N THR A 156 -18.71 3.18 18.29
CA THR A 156 -19.77 2.19 18.42
C THR A 156 -21.12 2.86 18.62
N GLY A 157 -22.17 2.25 18.06
CA GLY A 157 -23.53 2.75 18.16
C GLY A 157 -23.86 3.91 17.21
N GLY A 158 -25.12 4.35 17.23
CA GLY A 158 -25.67 5.34 16.31
C GLY A 158 -26.03 4.79 14.93
N GLU A 159 -26.50 5.66 14.03
CA GLU A 159 -26.94 5.27 12.68
C GLU A 159 -25.78 4.94 11.73
N CYS A 160 -24.55 5.28 12.11
CA CYS A 160 -23.35 5.07 11.29
C CYS A 160 -22.12 4.75 12.18
N PRO A 161 -21.98 3.50 12.64
CA PRO A 161 -20.80 3.08 13.39
C PRO A 161 -19.57 3.02 12.47
N LEU A 162 -18.45 3.56 12.95
CA LEU A 162 -17.25 3.79 12.15
C LEU A 162 -16.01 3.25 12.83
N ARG A 163 -15.10 2.68 12.04
CA ARG A 163 -13.75 2.31 12.42
C ARG A 163 -12.73 3.18 11.70
N PHE A 164 -11.70 3.57 12.43
CA PHE A 164 -10.63 4.44 12.01
C PHE A 164 -9.30 3.70 12.12
N GLU A 165 -8.51 3.66 11.06
CA GLU A 165 -7.11 3.22 11.12
C GLU A 165 -6.21 4.43 10.86
N VAL A 166 -5.37 4.77 11.84
CA VAL A 166 -4.50 5.94 11.77
C VAL A 166 -3.31 5.67 10.87
N LEU A 167 -3.21 6.48 9.82
CA LEU A 167 -2.09 6.54 8.90
C LEU A 167 -1.31 7.84 9.12
N ASP A 168 -0.17 8.01 8.45
CA ASP A 168 0.66 9.18 8.66
C ASP A 168 0.02 10.43 8.00
N GLY A 169 -0.59 11.27 8.84
CA GLY A 169 -1.33 12.46 8.45
C GLY A 169 -2.71 12.19 7.84
N ALA A 170 -3.24 10.97 7.95
CA ALA A 170 -4.57 10.61 7.46
C ALA A 170 -5.19 9.47 8.29
N VAL A 171 -6.48 9.21 8.07
CA VAL A 171 -7.21 8.11 8.71
C VAL A 171 -7.98 7.35 7.64
N LEU A 172 -7.80 6.03 7.59
CA LEU A 172 -8.65 5.17 6.78
C LEU A 172 -9.93 4.88 7.55
N VAL A 173 -11.07 5.27 6.99
CA VAL A 173 -12.38 5.09 7.62
C VAL A 173 -13.15 3.99 6.93
N ARG A 174 -13.78 3.13 7.74
CA ARG A 174 -14.69 2.08 7.29
C ARG A 174 -15.94 2.09 8.18
N SER A 175 -17.11 2.07 7.57
CA SER A 175 -18.37 1.81 8.26
C SER A 175 -18.48 0.34 8.62
N LEU A 176 -19.00 0.08 9.81
CA LEU A 176 -19.20 -1.25 10.36
C LEU A 176 -20.57 -1.84 9.97
N SER A 177 -21.46 -1.01 9.43
CA SER A 177 -22.83 -1.40 9.02
C SER A 177 -22.98 -1.64 7.52
N GLY A 178 -21.90 -1.50 6.74
CA GLY A 178 -21.94 -1.62 5.28
C GLY A 178 -21.27 -0.44 4.58
N PRO A 179 -21.30 -0.37 3.23
CA PRO A 179 -20.60 0.67 2.48
C PRO A 179 -21.20 2.07 2.62
N ASN A 180 -22.50 2.16 2.94
CA ASN A 180 -23.27 3.40 3.01
C ASN A 180 -23.91 3.53 4.39
N CYS A 181 -24.10 4.76 4.85
CA CYS A 181 -24.91 5.10 6.01
C CYS A 181 -26.12 5.93 5.56
N THR A 182 -27.31 5.62 6.08
CA THR A 182 -28.56 6.29 5.69
C THR A 182 -29.18 7.00 6.89
N PHE A 183 -29.42 8.30 6.75
CA PHE A 183 -29.97 9.17 7.76
C PHE A 183 -31.33 9.66 7.25
N ALA A 184 -32.40 8.94 7.62
CA ALA A 184 -33.73 9.20 7.08
C ALA A 184 -34.29 10.55 7.52
N ALA A 185 -33.98 10.99 8.75
CA ALA A 185 -34.40 12.29 9.27
C ALA A 185 -33.78 13.46 8.51
N ASP A 186 -32.55 13.28 8.00
CA ASP A 186 -31.82 14.29 7.22
C ASP A 186 -31.99 14.10 5.70
N ASP A 187 -32.85 13.16 5.26
CA ASP A 187 -33.02 12.78 3.85
C ASP A 187 -31.67 12.52 3.16
N CYS A 188 -30.73 11.83 3.82
CA CYS A 188 -29.33 11.78 3.37
C CYS A 188 -28.74 10.37 3.37
N ALA A 189 -28.11 9.97 2.26
CA ALA A 189 -27.30 8.77 2.16
C ALA A 189 -25.82 9.16 1.98
N THR A 190 -24.96 8.69 2.89
CA THR A 190 -23.54 9.03 2.93
C THR A 190 -22.67 7.79 2.71
N THR A 191 -21.45 8.01 2.20
CA THR A 191 -20.42 6.98 2.03
C THR A 191 -19.19 7.37 2.84
N PRO A 192 -19.13 7.01 4.14
CA PRO A 192 -18.02 7.41 5.01
C PRO A 192 -16.71 6.70 4.67
N ASN A 193 -16.78 5.60 3.91
CA ASN A 193 -15.64 4.77 3.54
C ASN A 193 -14.69 5.53 2.63
N GLY A 194 -13.42 5.57 3.01
CA GLY A 194 -12.38 6.23 2.24
C GLY A 194 -11.21 6.68 3.10
N LEU A 195 -10.25 7.34 2.46
CA LEU A 195 -9.14 7.95 3.16
C LEU A 195 -9.50 9.39 3.52
N TRP A 196 -9.55 9.68 4.82
CA TRP A 196 -9.73 11.03 5.35
C TRP A 196 -8.35 11.63 5.60
N GLY A 197 -7.97 12.61 4.79
CA GLY A 197 -6.62 13.17 4.79
C GLY A 197 -6.61 14.68 4.53
N PRO A 198 -5.43 15.27 4.33
CA PRO A 198 -5.31 16.70 4.02
C PRO A 198 -6.01 17.03 2.70
N ALA A 199 -6.46 18.29 2.56
CA ALA A 199 -6.99 18.78 1.29
C ALA A 199 -5.99 18.54 0.15
N ALA A 200 -6.45 18.01 -0.98
CA ALA A 200 -5.56 17.58 -2.07
C ALA A 200 -4.60 18.69 -2.58
N ALA A 201 -5.06 19.94 -2.56
CA ALA A 201 -4.26 21.09 -2.98
C ALA A 201 -2.99 21.29 -2.14
N THR A 202 -3.01 20.92 -0.85
CA THR A 202 -1.86 21.10 0.05
C THR A 202 -0.78 20.04 -0.12
N LEU A 203 -1.09 18.95 -0.84
CA LEU A 203 -0.20 17.81 -1.02
C LEU A 203 0.72 17.95 -2.25
N LEU A 204 0.36 18.79 -3.21
CA LEU A 204 1.08 18.95 -4.48
C LEU A 204 2.58 19.27 -4.32
N PRO A 205 3.01 20.15 -3.39
CA PRO A 205 4.45 20.44 -3.23
C PRO A 205 5.29 19.25 -2.77
N ARG A 206 4.65 18.21 -2.22
CA ARG A 206 5.31 17.03 -1.63
C ARG A 206 5.24 15.79 -2.51
N ALA A 207 4.73 15.90 -3.73
CA ALA A 207 4.54 14.78 -4.65
C ALA A 207 5.83 13.93 -4.83
N GLY A 208 6.98 14.57 -4.97
CA GLY A 208 8.27 13.88 -5.11
C GLY A 208 8.67 13.07 -3.86
N GLU A 209 8.34 13.57 -2.66
CA GLU A 209 8.57 12.84 -1.40
C GLU A 209 7.69 11.58 -1.34
N PHE A 210 6.42 11.72 -1.71
CA PHE A 210 5.48 10.60 -1.66
C PHE A 210 5.86 9.49 -2.63
N GLU A 211 6.26 9.84 -3.85
CA GLU A 211 6.70 8.85 -4.85
C GLU A 211 7.99 8.13 -4.42
N ALA A 212 8.96 8.87 -3.86
CA ALA A 212 10.19 8.27 -3.33
C ALA A 212 9.90 7.31 -2.17
N ALA A 213 9.03 7.70 -1.23
CA ALA A 213 8.64 6.85 -0.10
C ALA A 213 7.86 5.60 -0.54
N ARG A 214 7.04 5.71 -1.60
CA ARG A 214 6.22 4.61 -2.13
C ARG A 214 7.07 3.41 -2.56
N GLY A 215 8.23 3.65 -3.18
CA GLY A 215 9.15 2.58 -3.54
C GLY A 215 9.65 1.76 -2.33
N GLY A 216 9.87 2.43 -1.20
CA GLY A 216 10.23 1.80 0.07
C GLY A 216 9.08 0.96 0.66
N ALA A 217 7.87 1.52 0.66
CA ALA A 217 6.67 0.81 1.13
C ALA A 217 6.35 -0.43 0.27
N ASP A 218 6.38 -0.28 -1.06
CA ASP A 218 6.17 -1.38 -2.00
C ASP A 218 7.22 -2.49 -1.81
N ARG A 219 8.48 -2.13 -1.54
CA ARG A 219 9.53 -3.11 -1.21
C ARG A 219 9.22 -3.84 0.10
N ALA A 220 8.80 -3.12 1.14
CA ALA A 220 8.46 -3.73 2.43
C ALA A 220 7.30 -4.73 2.29
N VAL A 221 6.25 -4.39 1.52
CA VAL A 221 5.15 -5.32 1.20
C VAL A 221 5.68 -6.59 0.54
N ARG A 222 6.50 -6.47 -0.52
CA ARG A 222 7.04 -7.62 -1.24
C ARG A 222 7.92 -8.52 -0.38
N GLU A 223 8.83 -7.94 0.39
CA GLU A 223 9.74 -8.72 1.24
C GLU A 223 9.02 -9.38 2.42
N ASN A 224 8.06 -8.69 3.05
CA ASN A 224 7.25 -9.28 4.11
C ASN A 224 6.35 -10.39 3.58
N TYR A 225 5.70 -10.21 2.44
CA TYR A 225 4.92 -11.27 1.79
C TYR A 225 5.78 -12.49 1.46
N LYS A 226 6.98 -12.28 0.91
CA LYS A 226 7.94 -13.35 0.62
C LYS A 226 8.34 -14.11 1.90
N LEU A 227 8.53 -13.40 3.01
CA LEU A 227 8.84 -14.01 4.29
C LEU A 227 7.63 -14.79 4.86
N MET A 228 6.41 -14.26 4.71
CA MET A 228 5.18 -14.95 5.10
C MET A 228 4.99 -16.25 4.32
N SER A 229 5.19 -16.24 2.99
CA SER A 229 5.09 -17.46 2.18
C SER A 229 6.17 -18.50 2.52
N GLN A 230 7.32 -18.06 3.04
CA GLN A 230 8.36 -18.96 3.56
C GLN A 230 8.03 -19.54 4.95
N ARG A 231 7.26 -18.84 5.78
CA ARG A 231 6.93 -19.28 7.16
C ARG A 231 5.60 -20.04 7.24
N LEU A 232 4.58 -19.60 6.50
CA LEU A 232 3.24 -20.19 6.51
C LEU A 232 3.12 -21.32 5.49
N ARG A 233 2.19 -22.25 5.72
CA ARG A 233 1.90 -23.39 4.84
C ARG A 233 0.39 -23.58 4.71
N GLY A 234 -0.03 -24.26 3.65
CA GLY A 234 -1.38 -24.82 3.54
C GLY A 234 -2.52 -23.80 3.71
N SER A 235 -3.39 -24.02 4.71
CA SER A 235 -4.56 -23.19 5.01
C SER A 235 -4.20 -21.76 5.38
N ASP A 236 -3.12 -21.55 6.12
CA ASP A 236 -2.81 -20.25 6.72
C ASP A 236 -2.22 -19.28 5.70
N LEU A 237 -1.61 -19.83 4.65
CA LEU A 237 -1.08 -19.04 3.54
C LEU A 237 -2.17 -18.58 2.55
N ARG A 238 -3.26 -19.35 2.41
CA ARG A 238 -4.32 -19.07 1.41
C ARG A 238 -4.90 -17.64 1.54
N PRO A 239 -5.35 -17.19 2.73
CA PRO A 239 -5.85 -15.82 2.90
C PRO A 239 -4.81 -14.76 2.51
N VAL A 240 -3.55 -14.98 2.86
CA VAL A 240 -2.45 -14.04 2.59
C VAL A 240 -2.20 -13.91 1.09
N VAL A 241 -2.25 -15.02 0.34
CA VAL A 241 -2.12 -15.02 -1.12
C VAL A 241 -3.31 -14.31 -1.77
N THR A 242 -4.54 -14.59 -1.32
CA THR A 242 -5.75 -13.94 -1.84
C THR A 242 -5.71 -12.44 -1.61
N GLU A 243 -5.40 -11.99 -0.40
CA GLU A 243 -5.25 -10.56 -0.11
C GLU A 243 -4.12 -9.92 -0.91
N GLN A 244 -2.97 -10.61 -1.08
CA GLN A 244 -1.87 -10.09 -1.88
C GLN A 244 -2.25 -9.94 -3.35
N ALA A 245 -3.06 -10.85 -3.88
CA ALA A 245 -3.57 -10.79 -5.25
C ALA A 245 -4.58 -9.65 -5.44
N ALA A 246 -5.42 -9.36 -4.45
CA ALA A 246 -6.37 -8.25 -4.45
C ALA A 246 -5.72 -6.89 -4.15
N PHE A 247 -4.53 -6.86 -3.55
CA PHE A 247 -3.95 -5.64 -3.00
C PHE A 247 -3.87 -4.48 -4.01
N SER A 248 -3.47 -4.73 -5.25
CA SER A 248 -3.38 -3.67 -6.26
C SER A 248 -4.74 -3.11 -6.66
N SER A 249 -5.76 -3.96 -6.79
CA SER A 249 -7.12 -3.50 -7.10
C SER A 249 -7.75 -2.78 -5.93
N ASP A 250 -7.53 -3.25 -4.70
CA ASP A 250 -8.06 -2.62 -3.50
C ASP A 250 -7.46 -1.22 -3.31
N ARG A 251 -6.14 -1.09 -3.52
CA ARG A 251 -5.45 0.20 -3.48
C ARG A 251 -6.01 1.16 -4.51
N GLU A 252 -6.16 0.71 -5.76
CA GLU A 252 -6.71 1.56 -6.82
C GLU A 252 -8.16 1.96 -6.53
N GLN A 253 -9.02 1.02 -6.12
CA GLN A 253 -10.41 1.31 -5.80
C GLN A 253 -10.54 2.30 -4.63
N MET A 254 -9.68 2.18 -3.62
CA MET A 254 -9.63 3.10 -2.48
C MET A 254 -9.14 4.49 -2.90
N CYS A 255 -8.06 4.55 -3.69
CA CYS A 255 -7.33 5.78 -3.91
C CYS A 255 -7.75 6.57 -5.15
N ARG A 256 -8.42 5.96 -6.14
CA ARG A 256 -8.85 6.64 -7.38
C ARG A 256 -9.72 7.87 -7.16
N THR A 257 -10.42 7.93 -6.03
CA THR A 257 -11.33 9.04 -5.69
C THR A 257 -10.67 10.12 -4.85
N TYR A 258 -9.44 9.88 -4.35
CA TYR A 258 -8.69 10.92 -3.67
C TYR A 258 -8.33 12.01 -4.68
N ALA A 259 -8.74 13.23 -4.42
CA ALA A 259 -8.59 14.29 -5.40
C ALA A 259 -7.13 14.49 -5.77
N ARG A 260 -6.87 14.60 -7.08
CA ARG A 260 -5.53 14.80 -7.64
C ARG A 260 -4.52 13.71 -7.25
N GLU A 261 -4.97 12.51 -6.88
CA GLU A 261 -4.10 11.40 -6.49
C GLU A 261 -3.06 11.07 -7.56
N GLY A 262 -3.45 11.06 -8.84
CA GLY A 262 -2.51 10.83 -9.94
C GLY A 262 -1.39 11.88 -10.06
N THR A 263 -1.49 13.00 -9.35
CA THR A 263 -0.47 14.06 -9.31
C THR A 263 0.45 13.95 -8.10
N HIS A 264 -0.05 13.56 -6.93
CA HIS A 264 0.74 13.56 -5.69
C HIS A 264 1.00 12.17 -5.08
N GLY A 265 0.17 11.14 -5.35
CA GLY A 265 0.43 9.77 -4.88
C GLY A 265 0.26 9.53 -3.37
N PHE A 266 -0.54 10.36 -2.68
CA PHE A 266 -0.59 10.35 -1.21
C PHE A 266 -1.36 9.15 -0.69
N CYS A 267 -2.57 8.91 -1.23
CA CYS A 267 -3.38 7.79 -0.80
C CYS A 267 -2.67 6.46 -1.11
N ASN A 268 -2.08 6.34 -2.31
CA ASN A 268 -1.34 5.16 -2.71
C ASN A 268 -0.21 4.83 -1.74
N LEU A 269 0.56 5.84 -1.32
CA LEU A 269 1.60 5.67 -0.31
C LEU A 269 1.01 5.18 1.01
N ARG A 270 0.03 5.91 1.59
CA ARG A 270 -0.50 5.60 2.93
C ARG A 270 -1.15 4.22 2.98
N PHE A 271 -1.88 3.85 1.94
CA PHE A 271 -2.48 2.52 1.83
C PHE A 271 -1.42 1.41 1.75
N THR A 272 -0.32 1.65 1.04
CA THR A 272 0.78 0.70 0.91
C THR A 272 1.59 0.56 2.20
N GLU A 273 1.83 1.66 2.91
CA GLU A 273 2.48 1.65 4.23
C GLU A 273 1.66 0.85 5.24
N ALA A 274 0.34 1.07 5.27
CA ALA A 274 -0.58 0.30 6.12
C ALA A 274 -0.47 -1.21 5.84
N ARG A 275 -0.44 -1.61 4.55
CA ARG A 275 -0.26 -3.01 4.16
C ARG A 275 1.08 -3.57 4.63
N ALA A 276 2.16 -2.81 4.49
CA ALA A 276 3.48 -3.24 4.93
C ALA A 276 3.52 -3.49 6.45
N LEU A 277 2.90 -2.60 7.23
CA LEU A 277 2.79 -2.72 8.70
C LEU A 277 1.92 -3.89 9.13
N ALA A 278 0.79 -4.13 8.45
CA ALA A 278 -0.07 -5.28 8.67
C ALA A 278 0.69 -6.60 8.48
N LEU A 279 1.43 -6.72 7.36
CA LEU A 279 2.24 -7.91 7.08
C LEU A 279 3.37 -8.08 8.11
N ALA A 280 4.04 -7.00 8.52
CA ALA A 280 5.06 -7.06 9.57
C ALA A 280 4.47 -7.52 10.92
N THR A 281 3.28 -7.04 11.28
CA THR A 281 2.58 -7.41 12.51
C THR A 281 2.24 -8.90 12.51
N ARG A 282 1.72 -9.43 11.39
CA ARG A 282 1.46 -10.87 11.21
C ARG A 282 2.72 -11.74 11.27
N LEU A 283 3.89 -11.17 10.98
CA LEU A 283 5.19 -11.83 11.10
C LEU A 283 5.75 -11.83 12.55
N GLY A 284 4.97 -11.34 13.51
CA GLY A 284 5.32 -11.29 14.93
C GLY A 284 6.00 -10.00 15.36
N VAL A 285 6.01 -8.96 14.52
CA VAL A 285 6.50 -7.64 14.92
C VAL A 285 5.40 -6.95 15.70
N THR A 286 5.43 -7.08 17.03
CA THR A 286 4.58 -6.27 17.89
C THR A 286 5.12 -4.83 17.92
N ILE A 287 4.47 -3.94 17.18
CA ILE A 287 4.69 -2.48 17.27
C ILE A 287 3.98 -1.94 18.53
N GLY A 288 4.25 -2.58 19.67
CA GLY A 288 3.81 -2.15 20.99
C GLY A 288 4.92 -1.33 21.61
N THR A 289 4.69 -0.03 21.81
CA THR A 289 5.56 0.82 22.67
C THR A 289 7.05 0.77 22.37
N ALA A 290 7.44 0.66 21.09
CA ALA A 290 8.83 0.87 20.71
C ALA A 290 9.14 2.38 20.78
N ALA A 291 9.89 2.78 21.81
CA ALA A 291 10.85 3.88 21.65
C ALA A 291 11.62 3.65 20.33
N PRO A 292 11.98 4.71 19.59
CA PRO A 292 12.53 4.57 18.23
C PRO A 292 13.70 3.60 18.22
N SER A 293 13.49 2.42 17.62
CA SER A 293 14.57 1.47 17.41
C SER A 293 15.56 2.12 16.45
N ALA A 294 16.74 2.43 16.98
CA ALA A 294 17.84 3.05 16.26
C ALA A 294 18.32 2.15 15.11
N SER A 295 17.72 2.35 13.94
CA SER A 295 18.39 2.18 12.64
C SER A 295 18.45 3.53 11.93
N ALA A 296 18.75 4.58 12.69
CA ALA A 296 19.39 5.79 12.17
C ALA A 296 20.88 5.69 12.50
N ALA A 297 21.59 4.80 11.79
CA ALA A 297 23.04 4.94 11.74
C ALA A 297 23.33 6.30 11.09
N PRO A 298 24.11 7.21 11.72
CA PRO A 298 24.47 8.46 11.08
C PRO A 298 25.23 8.15 9.78
N PRO A 299 25.05 8.97 8.72
CA PRO A 299 25.77 8.76 7.47
C PRO A 299 27.27 8.79 7.76
N ARG A 300 27.94 7.67 7.49
CA ARG A 300 29.39 7.56 7.69
C ARG A 300 30.06 8.64 6.85
N PRO A 301 30.91 9.52 7.43
CA PRO A 301 31.55 10.58 6.66
C PRO A 301 32.42 9.94 5.57
N ARG A 302 32.11 10.28 4.31
CA ARG A 302 32.86 9.87 3.14
C ARG A 302 34.22 10.56 3.21
N ARG A 303 35.26 9.83 3.64
CA ARG A 303 36.65 10.31 3.56
C ARG A 303 36.95 10.64 2.10
N LYS A 304 37.16 11.92 1.80
CA LYS A 304 37.74 12.35 0.52
C LYS A 304 39.17 11.84 0.47
N PRO A 305 39.63 11.23 -0.65
CA PRO A 305 41.04 10.90 -0.79
C PRO A 305 41.86 12.20 -0.76
N PRO A 306 43.03 12.22 -0.09
CA PRO A 306 43.91 13.37 -0.14
C PRO A 306 44.41 13.54 -1.58
N VAL A 307 44.20 14.73 -2.13
CA VAL A 307 44.85 15.15 -3.37
C VAL A 307 46.29 15.47 -2.98
N GLU A 308 47.19 14.56 -3.31
CA GLU A 308 48.63 14.76 -3.24
C GLU A 308 49.01 15.84 -4.27
N GLY A 309 49.48 16.99 -3.80
CA GLY A 309 50.04 18.03 -4.67
C GLY A 309 49.52 19.43 -4.35
N MET A 310 50.02 20.04 -3.29
CA MET A 310 50.16 21.50 -3.24
C MET A 310 51.52 21.86 -2.65
N ASN A 311 52.29 22.56 -3.47
CA ASN A 311 53.69 22.95 -3.33
C ASN A 311 53.91 23.87 -2.10
N PRO A 312 54.98 23.71 -1.30
CA PRO A 312 55.28 24.62 -0.20
C PRO A 312 56.25 25.69 -0.68
N ASP A 313 55.74 26.90 -0.98
CA ASP A 313 56.58 28.11 -0.98
C ASP A 313 55.69 29.35 -0.81
N SER A 314 55.63 29.85 0.43
CA SER A 314 55.37 31.25 0.74
C SER A 314 55.75 31.49 2.20
N GLY A 315 57.06 31.66 2.42
CA GLY A 315 57.58 32.22 3.66
C GLY A 315 57.12 33.67 3.81
N GLY A 316 56.45 33.96 4.93
CA GLY A 316 56.19 35.31 5.41
C GLY A 316 56.82 35.46 6.79
N ALA A 317 57.94 36.19 6.85
CA ALA A 317 58.58 36.61 8.09
C ALA A 317 57.75 37.74 8.78
N PRO A 318 57.83 37.89 10.11
CA PRO A 318 57.03 38.84 10.86
C PRO A 318 57.65 40.24 10.82
N PHE A 319 56.84 41.26 10.57
CA PHE A 319 57.22 42.64 10.88
C PHE A 319 56.81 42.98 12.31
N VAL A 320 57.81 43.49 13.05
CA VAL A 320 57.76 43.97 14.43
C VAL A 320 57.58 45.49 14.40
N GLU A 321 56.64 46.00 15.21
CA GLU A 321 56.42 47.43 15.55
C GLU A 321 57.67 48.07 16.19
N PRO A 322 57.87 49.38 15.99
CA PRO A 322 57.24 50.38 16.87
C PRO A 322 56.59 51.58 16.17
#